data_AF-A0A4Y2ETA7-F1
#
_entry.id   AF-A0A4Y2ETA7-F1
#
_cell.length_a   1.000
_cell.length_b   1.000
_cell.length_c   1.000
_cell.angle_alpha   90.00
_cell.angle_beta   90.00
_cell.angle_gamma   90.00
#
_symmetry.space_group_name_H-M   'P 1'
#
loop_
_entity.id
_entity.type
_entity.pdbx_description
1 polymer ?
#
loop_
_entity_poly.entity_id
_entity_poly.type
_entity_poly.pdbx_seq_one_letter_code
_entity_poly.pdbx_strand_id
1 'polypeptide(L)'
;MTSYVLTFAACLVVVTAGRHHEGDEGEYGKDNEWRKLICEKQSDDLYQDMDGCFQLETQLIRDAVSGCIKKIMPESSASLIEFASTACEDKPLFIKFDECFEENESDEEFEKQQEISPEVKACYVEVLNKHDLKELLHYLEES
;
A
#
# COMPACT_ATOMS: atom_id res chain seq x y z
N MET A 1 17.24 -36.86 18.17
CA MET A 1 18.17 -35.97 17.45
C MET A 1 17.38 -35.34 16.31
N THR A 2 17.57 -34.04 16.05
CA THR A 2 17.19 -33.27 14.84
C THR A 2 15.77 -33.47 14.24
N SER A 3 14.93 -32.44 14.05
CA SER A 3 15.03 -31.01 14.38
C SER A 3 13.61 -30.40 14.43
N TYR A 4 13.45 -29.26 15.12
CA TYR A 4 12.25 -28.41 15.02
C TYR A 4 12.54 -27.23 14.08
N VAL A 5 11.61 -26.89 13.18
CA VAL A 5 11.33 -25.52 12.70
C VAL A 5 9.82 -25.42 12.40
N LEU A 6 9.23 -24.28 12.76
CA LEU A 6 7.88 -23.79 12.45
C LEU A 6 7.99 -22.26 12.21
N THR A 7 6.88 -21.61 11.82
CA THR A 7 6.60 -20.15 11.99
C THR A 7 7.07 -19.15 10.90
N PHE A 8 6.12 -18.71 10.06
CA PHE A 8 5.58 -17.33 9.78
C PHE A 8 6.44 -16.04 9.58
N ALA A 9 5.74 -14.98 9.08
CA ALA A 9 6.11 -13.57 8.75
C ALA A 9 7.01 -13.34 7.50
N ALA A 10 6.77 -12.45 6.50
CA ALA A 10 5.82 -11.34 6.17
C ALA A 10 6.21 -9.88 6.55
N CYS A 11 6.38 -9.00 5.52
CA CYS A 11 6.52 -7.50 5.43
C CYS A 11 6.83 -7.15 3.93
N LEU A 12 6.61 -6.01 3.25
CA LEU A 12 5.81 -4.75 3.32
C LEU A 12 5.73 -4.15 1.86
N VAL A 13 4.87 -3.25 1.33
CA VAL A 13 3.50 -2.71 1.62
C VAL A 13 2.91 -2.10 0.31
N VAL A 14 1.83 -2.62 -0.30
CA VAL A 14 0.95 -3.73 0.10
C VAL A 14 -0.20 -3.29 1.01
N VAL A 15 -1.07 -2.40 0.53
CA VAL A 15 -2.45 -2.26 1.05
C VAL A 15 -3.44 -2.91 0.09
N THR A 16 -3.14 -4.17 -0.19
CA THR A 16 -4.00 -5.20 -0.79
C THR A 16 -3.72 -6.49 -0.01
N ALA A 17 -4.64 -7.46 0.05
CA ALA A 17 -4.27 -8.76 0.64
C ALA A 17 -3.23 -9.45 -0.24
N GLY A 18 -2.68 -10.52 0.32
CA GLY A 18 -1.49 -11.17 -0.24
C GLY A 18 -0.25 -10.57 0.38
N ARG A 19 0.85 -11.31 0.29
CA ARG A 19 2.13 -10.76 0.70
C ARG A 19 2.62 -9.88 -0.44
N HIS A 20 2.94 -8.63 -0.09
CA HIS A 20 4.04 -7.83 -0.61
C HIS A 20 4.94 -8.61 -1.58
N HIS A 21 4.97 -8.20 -2.86
CA HIS A 21 5.57 -9.05 -3.89
C HIS A 21 7.09 -9.15 -3.72
N GLU A 22 7.55 -10.28 -3.15
CA GLU A 22 8.96 -10.55 -2.83
C GLU A 22 9.87 -10.37 -4.06
N GLY A 23 10.49 -9.19 -4.18
CA GLY A 23 11.40 -8.82 -5.26
C GLY A 23 11.03 -7.55 -6.05
N ASP A 24 9.84 -6.95 -5.84
CA ASP A 24 9.48 -5.64 -6.42
C ASP A 24 9.91 -4.46 -5.52
N GLU A 25 11.20 -4.44 -5.17
CA GLU A 25 11.85 -3.29 -4.54
C GLU A 25 12.62 -2.48 -5.60
N GLY A 26 12.46 -1.16 -5.60
CA GLY A 26 13.08 -0.30 -6.62
C GLY A 26 13.12 1.19 -6.31
N GLU A 27 13.03 2.01 -7.34
CA GLU A 27 13.17 3.48 -7.23
C GLU A 27 12.02 4.13 -6.44
N TYR A 28 10.87 3.44 -6.38
CA TYR A 28 9.66 3.85 -5.66
C TYR A 28 9.50 3.13 -4.30
N GLY A 29 10.59 2.59 -3.75
CA GLY A 29 10.55 1.77 -2.53
C GLY A 29 10.03 0.36 -2.82
N LYS A 30 9.22 -0.18 -1.91
CA LYS A 30 8.53 -1.46 -2.09
C LYS A 30 7.29 -1.31 -2.96
N ASP A 31 6.81 -2.41 -3.57
CA ASP A 31 5.68 -2.42 -4.50
C ASP A 31 5.86 -1.35 -5.60
N ASN A 32 7.09 -1.36 -6.14
CA ASN A 32 7.63 -0.36 -7.02
C ASN A 32 6.95 -0.34 -8.41
N GLU A 33 6.47 -1.46 -8.96
CA GLU A 33 5.68 -1.45 -10.21
C GLU A 33 4.32 -0.76 -10.01
N TRP A 34 3.60 -1.08 -8.92
CA TRP A 34 2.37 -0.37 -8.52
C TRP A 34 2.60 1.14 -8.44
N ARG A 35 3.53 1.57 -7.58
CA ARG A 35 3.79 3.00 -7.33
C ARG A 35 4.25 3.71 -8.59
N LYS A 36 5.14 3.10 -9.37
CA LYS A 36 5.60 3.62 -10.65
C LYS A 36 4.43 3.83 -11.62
N LEU A 37 3.59 2.83 -11.85
CA LEU A 37 2.52 2.91 -12.86
C LEU A 37 1.41 3.88 -12.44
N ILE A 38 1.11 3.97 -11.14
CA ILE A 38 0.24 5.02 -10.59
C ILE A 38 0.83 6.42 -10.84
N CYS A 39 2.13 6.60 -10.59
CA CYS A 39 2.83 7.87 -10.86
C CYS A 39 3.03 8.19 -12.36
N GLU A 40 3.11 7.18 -13.24
CA GLU A 40 3.23 7.39 -14.70
C GLU A 40 1.89 7.81 -15.33
N LYS A 41 0.75 7.51 -14.68
CA LYS A 41 -0.59 7.94 -15.15
C LYS A 41 -0.92 9.41 -14.86
N GLN A 42 -0.36 10.01 -13.80
CA GLN A 42 -0.53 11.42 -13.42
C GLN A 42 -1.98 11.92 -13.49
N SER A 43 -2.91 11.19 -12.87
CA SER A 43 -4.36 11.40 -13.01
C SER A 43 -5.01 11.68 -11.66
N ASP A 44 -5.53 12.90 -11.48
CA ASP A 44 -6.26 13.29 -10.27
C ASP A 44 -7.53 12.44 -10.06
N ASP A 45 -8.18 12.03 -11.14
CA ASP A 45 -9.34 11.14 -11.10
C ASP A 45 -8.96 9.73 -10.58
N LEU A 46 -7.77 9.23 -10.95
CA LEU A 46 -7.23 7.96 -10.44
C LEU A 46 -6.91 8.06 -8.94
N TYR A 47 -6.29 9.16 -8.50
CA TYR A 47 -5.99 9.34 -7.08
C TYR A 47 -7.27 9.47 -6.23
N GLN A 48 -8.32 10.13 -6.76
CA GLN A 48 -9.63 10.24 -6.09
C GLN A 48 -10.37 8.90 -6.03
N ASP A 49 -10.37 8.12 -7.11
CA ASP A 49 -10.97 6.79 -7.12
C ASP A 49 -10.24 5.84 -6.15
N MET A 50 -8.90 5.88 -6.12
CA MET A 50 -8.08 5.08 -5.21
C MET A 50 -8.28 5.46 -3.74
N ASP A 51 -8.34 6.75 -3.41
CA ASP A 51 -8.73 7.20 -2.06
C ASP A 51 -10.14 6.72 -1.71
N GLY A 52 -11.08 6.76 -2.65
CA GLY A 52 -12.43 6.22 -2.49
C GLY A 52 -12.46 4.75 -2.04
N CYS A 53 -11.56 3.91 -2.57
CA CYS A 53 -11.39 2.53 -2.12
C CYS A 53 -10.67 2.45 -0.77
N PHE A 54 -9.62 3.25 -0.54
CA PHE A 54 -8.94 3.33 0.76
C PHE A 54 -9.86 3.79 1.90
N GLN A 55 -10.85 4.64 1.64
CA GLN A 55 -11.86 5.00 2.63
C GLN A 55 -12.76 3.81 3.05
N LEU A 56 -12.75 2.68 2.34
CA LEU A 56 -13.44 1.45 2.73
C LEU A 56 -12.60 0.51 3.62
N GLU A 57 -11.31 0.80 3.85
CA GLU A 57 -10.41 -0.04 4.65
C GLU A 57 -10.79 -0.12 6.15
N THR A 58 -10.07 -0.94 6.91
CA THR A 58 -10.20 -0.89 8.38
C THR A 58 -9.73 0.46 8.92
N GLN A 59 -10.29 0.88 10.05
CA GLN A 59 -9.85 2.12 10.72
C GLN A 59 -8.38 2.03 11.15
N LEU A 60 -7.91 0.84 11.52
CA LEU A 60 -6.53 0.57 11.92
C LEU A 60 -5.55 0.82 10.76
N ILE A 61 -5.85 0.32 9.56
CA ILE A 61 -5.06 0.59 8.35
C ILE A 61 -5.06 2.10 8.04
N ARG A 62 -6.23 2.75 8.04
CA ARG A 62 -6.31 4.21 7.76
C ARG A 62 -5.52 5.06 8.76
N ASP A 63 -5.56 4.72 10.05
CA ASP A 63 -4.83 5.44 11.08
C ASP A 63 -3.31 5.22 11.00
N ALA A 64 -2.86 4.00 10.66
CA ALA A 64 -1.43 3.72 10.44
C ALA A 64 -0.88 4.48 9.21
N VAL A 65 -1.58 4.44 8.07
CA VAL A 65 -1.22 5.22 6.87
C VAL A 65 -1.18 6.71 7.20
N SER A 66 -2.23 7.26 7.81
CA SER A 66 -2.30 8.67 8.20
C SER A 66 -1.23 9.08 9.21
N GLY A 67 -0.89 8.18 10.14
CA GLY A 67 0.19 8.35 11.11
C GLY A 67 1.56 8.43 10.44
N CYS A 68 1.83 7.54 9.48
CA CYS A 68 3.07 7.54 8.72
C CYS A 68 3.22 8.76 7.81
N ILE A 69 2.16 9.18 7.12
CA ILE A 69 2.20 10.43 6.33
C ILE A 69 2.54 11.63 7.24
N LYS A 70 1.97 11.73 8.45
CA LYS A 70 2.34 12.79 9.42
C LYS A 70 3.76 12.68 9.95
N LYS A 71 4.32 11.47 10.06
CA LYS A 71 5.70 11.23 10.52
C LYS A 71 6.73 11.72 9.48
N ILE A 72 6.44 11.52 8.18
CA ILE A 72 7.36 11.83 7.07
C ILE A 72 7.11 13.20 6.42
N MET A 73 5.87 13.71 6.47
CA MET A 73 5.43 15.02 5.99
C MET A 73 4.60 15.75 7.07
N PRO A 74 5.24 16.32 8.12
CA PRO A 74 4.52 16.86 9.29
C PRO A 74 3.60 18.05 9.02
N GLU A 75 3.87 18.81 7.95
CA GLU A 75 3.07 19.99 7.56
C GLU A 75 1.90 19.64 6.61
N SER A 76 1.74 18.36 6.24
CA SER A 76 0.69 17.89 5.32
C SER A 76 -0.69 17.78 5.99
N SER A 77 -1.75 17.66 5.18
CA SER A 77 -3.08 17.29 5.67
C SER A 77 -3.19 15.83 6.15
N ALA A 78 -2.15 15.03 5.89
CA ALA A 78 -2.14 13.56 5.99
C ALA A 78 -3.07 12.82 5.03
N SER A 79 -3.53 13.48 3.96
CA SER A 79 -4.26 12.82 2.88
C SER A 79 -3.35 11.86 2.10
N LEU A 80 -3.88 10.68 1.77
CA LEU A 80 -3.24 9.72 0.87
C LEU A 80 -2.99 10.32 -0.52
N ILE A 81 -3.88 11.21 -1.01
CA ILE A 81 -3.75 11.89 -2.29
C ILE A 81 -2.58 12.90 -2.26
N GLU A 82 -2.46 13.68 -1.19
CA GLU A 82 -1.34 14.63 -0.99
C GLU A 82 0.00 13.89 -0.87
N PHE A 83 0.03 12.77 -0.14
CA PHE A 83 1.21 11.91 -0.05
C PHE A 83 1.58 11.33 -1.42
N ALA A 84 0.64 10.66 -2.11
CA ALA A 84 0.92 9.99 -3.38
C ALA A 84 1.41 10.98 -4.45
N SER A 85 0.73 12.12 -4.61
CA SER A 85 1.15 13.15 -5.57
C SER A 85 2.54 13.72 -5.23
N THR A 86 2.84 14.02 -3.96
CA THR A 86 4.16 14.52 -3.56
C THR A 86 5.25 13.46 -3.71
N ALA A 87 4.96 12.20 -3.39
CA ALA A 87 5.91 11.09 -3.49
C ALA A 87 6.20 10.67 -4.94
N CYS A 88 5.28 10.93 -5.89
CA CYS A 88 5.58 10.80 -7.32
C CYS A 88 6.65 11.81 -7.81
N GLU A 89 6.80 12.97 -7.13
CA GLU A 89 7.85 13.96 -7.40
C GLU A 89 9.13 13.71 -6.56
N ASP A 90 9.00 13.48 -5.25
CA ASP A 90 10.09 13.10 -4.33
C ASP A 90 9.98 11.62 -3.93
N LYS A 91 10.37 10.72 -4.84
CA LYS A 91 10.31 9.25 -4.65
C LYS A 91 10.89 8.73 -3.32
N PRO A 92 11.95 9.32 -2.73
CA PRO A 92 12.38 9.04 -1.36
C PRO A 92 11.30 9.14 -0.27
N LEU A 93 10.15 9.78 -0.50
CA LEU A 93 9.00 9.74 0.41
C LEU A 93 8.34 8.37 0.47
N PHE A 94 8.29 7.61 -0.63
CA PHE A 94 7.80 6.23 -0.62
C PHE A 94 8.67 5.33 0.27
N ILE A 95 10.00 5.43 0.16
CA ILE A 95 10.94 4.65 0.99
C ILE A 95 10.76 4.99 2.48
N LYS A 96 10.65 6.27 2.84
CA LYS A 96 10.38 6.70 4.23
C LYS A 96 9.00 6.24 4.74
N PHE A 97 8.04 6.07 3.84
CA PHE A 97 6.72 5.52 4.17
C PHE A 97 6.84 4.02 4.47
N ASP A 98 7.59 3.27 3.67
CA ASP A 98 7.89 1.84 3.91
C ASP A 98 8.58 1.64 5.27
N GLU A 99 9.66 2.39 5.53
CA GLU A 99 10.39 2.40 6.80
C GLU A 99 9.50 2.76 8.01
N CYS A 100 8.43 3.54 7.79
CA CYS A 100 7.48 3.87 8.85
C CYS A 100 6.42 2.79 9.04
N PHE A 101 5.86 2.27 7.96
CA PHE A 101 4.79 1.28 8.01
C PHE A 101 5.35 -0.07 8.52
N GLU A 102 6.65 -0.33 8.35
CA GLU A 102 7.41 -1.44 8.96
C GLU A 102 7.27 -1.50 10.49
N GLU A 103 7.15 -0.34 11.15
CA GLU A 103 6.92 -0.30 12.60
C GLU A 103 5.53 -0.86 12.97
N ASN A 104 4.55 -0.79 12.06
CA ASN A 104 3.15 -1.19 12.31
C ASN A 104 2.91 -2.68 12.00
N GLU A 105 3.47 -3.24 10.91
CA GLU A 105 3.34 -4.69 10.63
C GLU A 105 4.11 -5.57 11.64
N SER A 106 4.97 -4.98 12.48
CA SER A 106 5.58 -5.66 13.62
C SER A 106 4.59 -6.01 14.76
N ASP A 107 3.34 -5.54 14.68
CA ASP A 107 2.28 -5.81 15.65
C ASP A 107 1.35 -6.95 15.21
N GLU A 108 1.19 -7.96 16.07
CA GLU A 108 0.35 -9.13 15.84
C GLU A 108 -1.15 -8.82 15.65
N GLU A 109 -1.68 -7.73 16.20
CA GLU A 109 -3.08 -7.31 16.00
C GLU A 109 -3.27 -6.58 14.66
N PHE A 110 -2.19 -6.00 14.13
CA PHE A 110 -2.13 -5.39 12.80
C PHE A 110 -2.10 -6.44 11.70
N GLU A 111 -1.18 -7.43 11.78
CA GLU A 111 -1.05 -8.55 10.80
C GLU A 111 -2.41 -9.21 10.50
N LYS A 112 -3.23 -9.42 11.53
CA LYS A 112 -4.55 -10.06 11.46
C LYS A 112 -5.65 -9.21 10.82
N GLN A 113 -5.36 -7.95 10.47
CA GLN A 113 -6.28 -6.97 9.88
C GLN A 113 -5.78 -6.40 8.54
N GLN A 114 -4.72 -6.98 7.97
CA GLN A 114 -4.21 -6.65 6.63
C GLN A 114 -4.88 -7.46 5.50
N GLU A 115 -5.71 -8.46 5.83
CA GLU A 115 -6.53 -9.15 4.84
C GLU A 115 -7.60 -8.18 4.31
N ILE A 116 -7.36 -7.62 3.13
CA ILE A 116 -8.30 -6.76 2.41
C ILE A 116 -9.69 -7.39 2.38
N SER A 117 -10.72 -6.61 2.66
CA SER A 117 -12.08 -7.14 2.54
C SER A 117 -12.41 -7.40 1.06
N PRO A 118 -13.28 -8.40 0.75
CA PRO A 118 -13.75 -8.61 -0.61
C PRO A 118 -14.44 -7.39 -1.25
N GLU A 119 -14.94 -6.45 -0.42
CA GLU A 119 -15.54 -5.19 -0.86
C GLU A 119 -14.46 -4.18 -1.30
N VAL A 120 -13.40 -3.98 -0.51
CA VAL A 120 -12.28 -3.09 -0.90
C VAL A 120 -11.53 -3.65 -2.11
N LYS A 121 -11.29 -4.97 -2.16
CA LYS A 121 -10.68 -5.63 -3.33
C LYS A 121 -11.54 -5.45 -4.59
N ALA A 122 -12.87 -5.59 -4.49
CA ALA A 122 -13.75 -5.33 -5.62
C ALA A 122 -13.67 -3.87 -6.10
N CYS A 123 -13.56 -2.91 -5.16
CA CYS A 123 -13.34 -1.50 -5.48
C CYS A 123 -12.04 -1.29 -6.28
N TYR A 124 -10.89 -1.77 -5.79
CA TYR A 124 -9.62 -1.63 -6.53
C TYR A 124 -9.65 -2.34 -7.89
N VAL A 125 -10.29 -3.51 -8.02
CA VAL A 125 -10.50 -4.17 -9.33
C VAL A 125 -11.27 -3.26 -10.28
N GLU A 126 -12.33 -2.58 -9.83
CA GLU A 126 -13.10 -1.64 -10.67
C GLU A 126 -12.24 -0.44 -11.10
N VAL A 127 -11.51 0.17 -10.16
CA VAL A 127 -10.65 1.34 -10.44
C VAL A 127 -9.50 1.01 -11.41
N LEU A 128 -8.81 -0.10 -11.21
CA LEU A 128 -7.74 -0.54 -12.13
C LEU A 128 -8.27 -0.87 -13.53
N ASN A 129 -9.49 -1.38 -13.63
CA ASN A 129 -10.15 -1.59 -14.92
C ASN A 129 -10.59 -0.28 -15.58
N LYS A 130 -11.07 0.69 -14.80
CA LYS A 130 -11.52 2.04 -15.23
C LYS A 130 -10.38 2.89 -15.81
N HIS A 131 -9.17 2.80 -15.24
CA HIS A 131 -8.00 3.61 -15.65
C HIS A 131 -6.99 2.89 -16.56
N ASP A 132 -7.37 1.73 -17.10
CA ASP A 132 -6.50 0.86 -17.92
C ASP A 132 -5.14 0.59 -17.25
N LEU A 133 -5.19 0.08 -16.02
CA LEU A 133 -4.07 -0.38 -15.19
C LEU A 133 -4.19 -1.89 -14.91
N LYS A 134 -4.64 -2.66 -15.91
CA LYS A 134 -4.98 -4.08 -15.76
C LYS A 134 -3.78 -4.96 -15.43
N GLU A 135 -2.56 -4.51 -15.70
CA GLU A 135 -1.32 -5.16 -15.28
C GLU A 135 -1.15 -5.19 -13.74
N LEU A 136 -1.67 -4.19 -13.02
CA LEU A 136 -1.66 -4.16 -11.54
C LEU A 136 -2.67 -5.09 -10.87
N LEU A 137 -3.48 -5.84 -11.64
CA LEU A 137 -4.43 -6.79 -11.05
C LEU A 137 -3.74 -7.95 -10.33
N HIS A 138 -2.46 -8.23 -10.60
CA HIS A 138 -1.74 -9.33 -9.95
C HIS A 138 -1.54 -9.13 -8.43
N TYR A 139 -1.35 -7.89 -7.98
CA TYR A 139 -1.40 -7.48 -6.55
C TYR A 139 -2.75 -7.79 -5.87
N LEU A 140 -3.80 -8.04 -6.66
CA LEU A 140 -5.14 -8.42 -6.19
C LEU A 140 -5.46 -9.91 -6.44
N GLU A 141 -4.55 -10.70 -7.01
CA GLU A 141 -4.77 -12.12 -7.32
C GLU A 141 -4.03 -13.07 -6.37
N GLU A 142 -2.84 -12.71 -5.87
CA GLU A 142 -2.07 -13.51 -4.90
C GLU A 142 -2.53 -13.28 -3.43
N SER A 143 -3.82 -12.94 -3.27
CA SER A 143 -4.41 -12.27 -2.12
C SER A 143 -5.36 -13.14 -1.28
#